data_AF-A0A7K2N2K9-F1
#
_entry.id   AF-A0A7K2N2K9-F1
#
_cell.length_a   1.000
_cell.length_b   1.000
_cell.length_c   1.000
_cell.angle_alpha   90.00
_cell.angle_beta   90.00
_cell.angle_gamma   90.00
#
_symmetry.space_group_name_H-M   'P 1'
#
loop_
_entity.id
_entity.type
_entity.pdbx_description
1 polymer ?
#
loop_
_entity_poly.entity_id
_entity_poly.type
_entity_poly.pdbx_seq_one_letter_code
_entity_poly.pdbx_strand_id
1 'polypeptide(L)'
;VALVAHFLLREGRSLRTLGFDRSRPWPDLGRGAAVAAVIGSTGIAFYLAARGLGFNLTVVPEALPDVWWKYPVLILSAVQNSVLEEVIVVGYLLRRLDQLGWGTGASLAASSVLRGSYHLYQGIGGFVGNMVMGVVFVYLYRRWGRVGPLVVAHSLLDIGAFVGYGLLAGKVDWLPTA
;
A
#
# COMPACT_ATOMS: atom_id res chain seq x y z
N VAL A 1 4.51 4.75 -12.79
CA VAL A 1 5.23 5.94 -12.24
C VAL A 1 5.94 6.79 -13.29
N ALA A 2 6.64 6.22 -14.28
CA ALA A 2 7.33 7.00 -15.31
C ALA A 2 6.41 8.04 -16.02
N LEU A 3 5.17 7.66 -16.33
CA LEU A 3 4.19 8.59 -16.89
C LEU A 3 3.85 9.77 -15.97
N VAL A 4 3.69 9.51 -14.67
CA VAL A 4 3.50 10.58 -13.66
C VAL A 4 4.70 11.51 -13.63
N ALA A 5 5.92 10.95 -13.65
CA ALA A 5 7.14 11.75 -13.70
C ALA A 5 7.17 12.63 -14.95
N HIS A 6 6.80 12.07 -16.12
CA HIS A 6 6.72 12.81 -17.37
C HIS A 6 5.73 13.98 -17.30
N PHE A 7 4.52 13.75 -16.76
CA PHE A 7 3.53 14.82 -16.59
C PHE A 7 3.98 15.91 -15.63
N LEU A 8 4.64 15.55 -14.52
CA LEU A 8 5.20 16.55 -13.60
C LEU A 8 6.32 17.36 -14.26
N LEU A 9 7.17 16.72 -15.06
CA LEU A 9 8.24 17.42 -15.80
C LEU A 9 7.68 18.43 -16.80
N ARG A 10 6.57 18.11 -17.48
CA ARG A 10 5.86 19.06 -18.36
C ARG A 10 5.31 20.29 -17.63
N GLU A 11 5.12 20.21 -16.32
CA GLU A 11 4.72 21.33 -15.46
C GLU A 11 5.91 22.10 -14.85
N GLY A 12 7.15 21.78 -15.23
CA GLY A 12 8.34 22.31 -14.56
C GLY A 12 8.50 21.79 -13.12
N ARG A 13 7.86 20.67 -12.79
CA ARG A 13 7.90 20.00 -11.48
C ARG A 13 8.62 18.66 -11.59
N SER A 14 8.77 17.96 -10.46
CA SER A 14 9.36 16.61 -10.42
C SER A 14 8.71 15.76 -9.35
N LEU A 15 9.11 14.49 -9.23
CA LEU A 15 8.63 13.57 -8.19
C LEU A 15 8.89 14.08 -6.75
N ARG A 16 9.86 14.99 -6.56
CA ARG A 16 10.06 15.74 -5.30
C ARG A 16 8.81 16.50 -4.84
N THR A 17 7.95 16.91 -5.77
CA THR A 17 6.68 17.61 -5.47
C THR A 17 5.72 16.72 -4.69
N LEU A 18 5.82 15.41 -4.86
CA LEU A 18 5.04 14.40 -4.13
C LEU A 18 5.81 13.91 -2.89
N GLY A 19 7.00 14.45 -2.63
CA GLY A 19 7.95 13.95 -1.64
C GLY A 19 8.44 12.54 -1.92
N PHE A 20 8.44 12.11 -3.19
CA PHE A 20 9.11 10.91 -3.65
C PHE A 20 10.54 11.27 -4.07
N ASP A 21 11.44 11.31 -3.10
CA ASP A 21 12.84 11.69 -3.28
C ASP A 21 13.73 11.09 -2.17
N ARG A 22 15.04 11.25 -2.29
CA ARG A 22 16.03 10.73 -1.33
C ARG A 22 16.50 11.76 -0.29
N SER A 23 15.76 12.84 -0.05
CA SER A 23 16.20 13.91 0.85
C SER A 23 16.07 13.56 2.34
N ARG A 24 15.20 12.61 2.70
CA ARG A 24 14.93 12.22 4.11
C ARG A 24 14.79 10.69 4.29
N PRO A 25 15.80 9.88 3.90
CA PRO A 25 15.66 8.42 3.87
C PRO A 25 15.44 7.82 5.25
N TRP A 26 16.18 8.26 6.28
CA TRP A 26 16.06 7.69 7.64
C TRP A 26 14.73 8.04 8.34
N PRO A 27 14.27 9.31 8.32
CA PRO A 27 12.94 9.63 8.84
C PRO A 27 11.83 8.91 8.09
N ASP A 28 11.93 8.78 6.77
CA ASP A 28 10.93 8.09 5.95
C ASP A 28 10.91 6.58 6.32
N LEU A 29 12.09 5.97 6.51
CA LEU A 29 12.22 4.59 6.97
C LEU A 29 11.59 4.37 8.35
N GLY A 30 11.94 5.21 9.34
CA GLY A 30 11.45 5.06 10.72
C GLY A 30 9.94 5.26 10.83
N ARG A 31 9.39 6.29 10.16
CA ARG A 31 7.95 6.53 10.12
C ARG A 31 7.21 5.42 9.40
N GLY A 32 7.73 4.99 8.25
CA GLY A 32 7.14 3.92 7.47
C GLY A 32 7.10 2.60 8.24
N ALA A 33 8.18 2.24 8.92
CA ALA A 33 8.25 1.07 9.78
C ALA A 33 7.24 1.12 10.94
N ALA A 34 7.10 2.27 11.61
CA ALA A 34 6.11 2.43 12.68
C ALA A 34 4.67 2.29 12.16
N VAL A 35 4.36 2.91 11.02
CA VAL A 35 3.04 2.78 10.37
C VAL A 35 2.78 1.34 9.94
N ALA A 36 3.75 0.66 9.34
CA ALA A 36 3.64 -0.75 8.96
C ALA A 36 3.42 -1.66 10.16
N ALA A 37 4.10 -1.43 11.28
CA ALA A 37 3.92 -2.23 12.49
C ALA A 37 2.48 -2.10 13.03
N VAL A 38 1.94 -0.87 13.08
CA VAL A 38 0.56 -0.63 13.53
C VAL A 38 -0.44 -1.25 12.56
N ILE A 39 -0.37 -0.88 11.28
CA ILE A 39 -1.35 -1.33 10.27
C ILE A 39 -1.24 -2.83 10.05
N GLY A 40 -0.04 -3.39 9.95
CA GLY A 40 0.18 -4.80 9.72
C GLY A 40 -0.37 -5.66 10.85
N SER A 41 -0.10 -5.26 12.11
CA SER A 41 -0.65 -5.96 13.28
C SER A 41 -2.18 -5.93 13.29
N THR A 42 -2.78 -4.75 13.06
CA THR A 42 -4.26 -4.63 12.98
C THR A 42 -4.85 -5.34 11.76
N GLY A 43 -4.12 -5.37 10.65
CA GLY A 43 -4.53 -5.96 9.39
C GLY A 43 -4.58 -7.48 9.46
N ILE A 44 -3.61 -8.12 10.13
CA ILE A 44 -3.64 -9.56 10.41
C ILE A 44 -4.86 -9.91 11.26
N ALA A 45 -5.08 -9.18 12.36
CA ALA A 45 -6.25 -9.40 13.23
C ALA A 45 -7.57 -9.23 12.46
N PHE A 46 -7.68 -8.18 11.66
CA PHE A 46 -8.85 -7.93 10.81
C PHE A 46 -9.06 -9.01 9.76
N TYR A 47 -8.00 -9.45 9.07
CA TYR A 47 -8.05 -10.51 8.06
C TYR A 47 -8.58 -11.82 8.66
N LEU A 48 -8.04 -12.23 9.82
CA LEU A 48 -8.47 -13.45 10.50
C LEU A 48 -9.94 -13.37 10.94
N ALA A 49 -10.36 -12.23 11.48
CA ALA A 49 -11.76 -12.00 11.86
C ALA A 49 -12.71 -12.02 10.63
N ALA A 50 -12.37 -11.28 9.58
CA ALA A 50 -13.18 -11.20 8.36
C ALA A 50 -13.29 -12.56 7.65
N ARG A 51 -12.21 -13.36 7.65
CA ARG A 51 -12.21 -14.74 7.11
C ARG A 51 -13.05 -15.67 7.99
N GLY A 52 -12.92 -15.58 9.31
CA GLY A 52 -13.73 -16.36 10.26
C GLY A 52 -15.24 -16.08 10.16
N LEU A 53 -15.61 -14.87 9.72
CA LEU A 53 -17.00 -14.47 9.49
C LEU A 53 -17.49 -14.70 8.04
N GLY A 54 -16.65 -15.25 7.15
CA GLY A 54 -17.00 -15.56 5.76
C GLY A 54 -17.01 -14.35 4.80
N PHE A 55 -16.46 -13.20 5.20
CA PHE A 55 -16.41 -11.99 4.35
C PHE A 55 -15.21 -11.90 3.41
N ASN A 56 -14.18 -12.73 3.64
CA ASN A 56 -12.95 -12.76 2.83
C ASN A 56 -12.77 -14.11 2.14
N LEU A 57 -12.20 -14.06 0.94
CA LEU A 57 -11.69 -15.23 0.24
C LEU A 57 -10.33 -15.63 0.84
N THR A 58 -9.96 -16.91 0.71
CA THR A 58 -8.58 -17.33 0.92
C THR A 58 -7.73 -16.72 -0.20
N VAL A 59 -6.97 -15.69 0.14
CA VAL A 59 -6.05 -15.05 -0.81
C VAL A 59 -4.69 -15.70 -0.63
N VAL A 60 -4.20 -16.35 -1.69
CA VAL A 60 -2.80 -16.75 -1.77
C VAL A 60 -2.03 -15.52 -2.29
N PRO A 61 -1.24 -14.85 -1.44
CA PRO A 61 -0.65 -13.56 -1.78
C PRO A 61 0.63 -13.71 -2.62
N GLU A 62 1.07 -14.94 -2.91
CA GLU A 62 2.18 -15.24 -3.80
C GLU A 62 1.80 -16.36 -4.79
N ALA A 63 2.35 -16.31 -6.00
CA ALA A 63 2.06 -17.28 -7.06
C ALA A 63 3.33 -17.82 -7.72
N LEU A 64 4.46 -17.79 -7.01
CA LEU A 64 5.75 -18.23 -7.53
C LEU A 64 6.01 -19.70 -7.18
N PRO A 65 6.76 -20.44 -8.02
CA PRO A 65 7.18 -21.79 -7.69
C PRO A 65 8.08 -21.80 -6.46
N ASP A 66 8.24 -22.97 -5.81
CA ASP A 66 9.08 -23.09 -4.63
C ASP A 66 10.58 -23.12 -4.99
N VAL A 67 11.14 -21.93 -5.20
CA VAL A 67 12.54 -21.70 -5.58
C VAL A 67 13.11 -20.54 -4.77
N TRP A 68 14.40 -20.59 -4.44
CA TRP A 68 15.02 -19.62 -3.54
C TRP A 68 14.91 -18.16 -4.02
N TRP A 69 14.95 -17.95 -5.34
CA TRP A 69 14.89 -16.61 -5.94
C TRP A 69 13.48 -15.99 -5.86
N LYS A 70 12.45 -16.75 -5.45
CA LYS A 70 11.10 -16.23 -5.25
C LYS A 70 11.09 -15.08 -4.24
N TYR A 71 11.83 -15.19 -3.13
CA TYR A 71 11.82 -14.16 -2.09
C TYR A 71 12.42 -12.82 -2.53
N PRO A 72 13.60 -12.76 -3.17
CA PRO A 72 14.08 -11.52 -3.80
C PRO A 72 13.06 -10.91 -4.78
N VAL A 73 12.40 -11.73 -5.60
CA VAL A 73 11.39 -11.24 -6.56
C VAL A 73 10.17 -10.69 -5.84
N LEU A 74 9.66 -11.37 -4.80
CA LEU A 74 8.53 -10.89 -4.00
C LEU A 74 8.84 -9.57 -3.28
N ILE A 75 10.07 -9.41 -2.76
CA ILE A 75 10.51 -8.15 -2.16
C ILE A 75 10.53 -7.03 -3.19
N LEU A 76 11.08 -7.29 -4.39
CA LEU A 76 11.08 -6.30 -5.47
C LEU A 76 9.66 -5.96 -5.94
N SER A 77 8.77 -6.95 -6.00
CA SER A 77 7.36 -6.76 -6.35
C SER A 77 6.64 -5.91 -5.31
N ALA A 78 6.85 -6.17 -4.01
CA ALA A 78 6.30 -5.35 -2.92
C ALA A 78 6.75 -3.88 -3.00
N VAL A 79 8.04 -3.65 -3.29
CA VAL A 79 8.56 -2.29 -3.52
C VAL A 79 7.94 -1.67 -4.77
N GLN A 80 7.77 -2.44 -5.85
CA GLN A 80 7.18 -1.95 -7.08
C GLN A 80 5.70 -1.59 -6.91
N ASN A 81 4.91 -2.42 -6.22
CA ASN A 81 3.51 -2.17 -5.90
C ASN A 81 3.35 -0.92 -5.04
N SER A 82 4.07 -0.84 -3.93
CA SER A 82 4.02 0.34 -3.05
C SER A 82 4.45 1.63 -3.76
N VAL A 83 5.51 1.61 -4.57
CA VAL A 83 5.90 2.77 -5.38
C VAL A 83 4.81 3.14 -6.38
N LEU A 84 4.17 2.16 -7.03
CA LEU A 84 3.09 2.41 -7.97
C LEU A 84 1.89 3.07 -7.28
N GLU A 85 1.40 2.45 -6.22
CA GLU A 85 0.18 2.87 -5.54
C GLU A 85 0.37 4.19 -4.81
N GLU A 86 1.43 4.35 -4.02
CA GLU A 86 1.59 5.57 -3.22
C GLU A 86 1.92 6.79 -4.08
N VAL A 87 2.70 6.62 -5.14
CA VAL A 87 2.99 7.74 -6.03
C VAL A 87 1.76 8.12 -6.86
N ILE A 88 0.98 7.15 -7.35
CA ILE A 88 -0.15 7.44 -8.24
C ILE A 88 -1.42 7.75 -7.44
N VAL A 89 -1.89 6.83 -6.60
CA VAL A 89 -3.20 6.85 -5.95
C VAL A 89 -3.24 7.86 -4.81
N VAL A 90 -2.13 8.05 -4.10
CA VAL A 90 -2.04 9.03 -3.01
C VAL A 90 -1.40 10.32 -3.51
N GLY A 91 -0.13 10.29 -3.94
CA GLY A 91 0.60 11.51 -4.29
C GLY A 91 -0.01 12.27 -5.47
N TYR A 92 -0.04 11.63 -6.64
CA TYR A 92 -0.41 12.28 -7.88
C TYR A 92 -1.91 12.55 -7.99
N LEU A 93 -2.76 11.57 -7.67
CA LEU A 93 -4.22 11.72 -7.76
C LEU A 93 -4.72 12.83 -6.84
N LEU A 94 -4.29 12.87 -5.57
CA LEU A 94 -4.71 13.95 -4.66
C LEU A 94 -4.28 15.31 -5.20
N ARG A 95 -3.04 15.44 -5.69
CA ARG A 95 -2.57 16.67 -6.34
C ARG A 95 -3.49 17.08 -7.49
N ARG A 96 -3.92 16.14 -8.33
CA ARG A 96 -4.83 16.43 -9.46
C ARG A 96 -6.22 16.84 -9.02
N LEU A 97 -6.79 16.14 -8.05
CA LEU A 97 -8.11 16.47 -7.51
C LEU A 97 -8.09 17.86 -6.84
N ASP A 98 -7.04 18.17 -6.08
CA ASP A 98 -6.87 19.48 -5.46
C ASP A 98 -6.70 20.59 -6.53
N GLN A 99 -5.98 20.33 -7.64
CA GLN A 99 -5.89 21.25 -8.78
C GLN A 99 -7.22 21.45 -9.53
N LEU A 100 -8.09 20.44 -9.52
CA LEU A 100 -9.46 20.51 -10.05
C LEU A 100 -10.43 21.18 -9.07
N GLY A 101 -9.95 21.65 -7.91
CA GLY A 101 -10.76 22.33 -6.91
C GLY A 101 -11.60 21.40 -6.04
N TRP A 102 -11.30 20.09 -6.01
CA TRP A 102 -12.01 19.16 -5.13
C TRP A 102 -11.71 19.48 -3.66
N GLY A 103 -12.74 19.40 -2.82
CA GLY A 103 -12.58 19.57 -1.37
C GLY A 103 -11.76 18.42 -0.76
N THR A 104 -11.06 18.71 0.34
CA THR A 104 -10.23 17.75 1.09
C THR A 104 -10.92 16.40 1.36
N GLY A 105 -12.19 16.44 1.80
CA GLY A 105 -12.96 15.23 2.08
C GLY A 105 -13.27 14.41 0.81
N ALA A 106 -13.61 15.09 -0.29
CA ALA A 106 -13.89 14.45 -1.57
C ALA A 106 -12.64 13.80 -2.17
N SER A 107 -11.49 14.50 -2.14
CA SER A 107 -10.20 13.95 -2.59
C SER A 107 -9.78 12.72 -1.78
N LEU A 108 -9.97 12.77 -0.46
CA LEU A 108 -9.70 11.65 0.44
C LEU A 108 -10.60 10.45 0.14
N ALA A 109 -11.92 10.68 0.01
CA ALA A 109 -12.87 9.62 -0.32
C ALA A 109 -12.54 8.99 -1.68
N ALA A 110 -12.31 9.80 -2.71
CA ALA A 110 -11.99 9.31 -4.05
C ALA A 110 -10.72 8.44 -4.07
N SER A 111 -9.64 8.89 -3.43
CA SER A 111 -8.39 8.13 -3.34
C SER A 111 -8.57 6.81 -2.55
N SER A 112 -9.29 6.86 -1.43
CA SER A 112 -9.51 5.70 -0.56
C SER A 112 -10.43 4.65 -1.20
N VAL A 113 -11.52 5.09 -1.85
CA VAL A 113 -12.42 4.19 -2.57
C VAL A 113 -11.73 3.59 -3.79
N LEU A 114 -10.95 4.39 -4.54
CA LEU A 114 -10.14 3.87 -5.65
C LEU A 114 -9.21 2.76 -5.14
N ARG A 115 -8.53 2.99 -4.01
CA ARG A 115 -7.70 1.96 -3.37
C ARG A 115 -8.47 0.69 -3.07
N GLY A 116 -9.56 0.80 -2.30
CA GLY A 116 -10.39 -0.37 -1.99
C GLY A 116 -10.85 -1.11 -3.24
N SER A 117 -11.24 -0.38 -4.30
CA SER A 117 -11.84 -0.95 -5.51
C SER A 117 -10.94 -1.95 -6.24
N TYR A 118 -9.63 -1.69 -6.37
CA TYR A 118 -8.71 -2.64 -7.01
C TYR A 118 -8.28 -3.78 -6.09
N HIS A 119 -8.71 -3.76 -4.82
CA HIS A 119 -8.55 -4.88 -3.88
C HIS A 119 -9.84 -5.68 -3.66
N LEU A 120 -10.94 -5.36 -4.36
CA LEU A 120 -12.21 -6.08 -4.22
C LEU A 120 -12.09 -7.57 -4.58
N TYR A 121 -11.12 -7.94 -5.41
CA TYR A 121 -10.83 -9.35 -5.75
C TYR A 121 -10.45 -10.21 -4.53
N GLN A 122 -10.05 -9.59 -3.43
CA GLN A 122 -9.73 -10.26 -2.16
C GLN A 122 -10.99 -10.56 -1.31
N GLY A 123 -12.15 -10.02 -1.70
CA GLY A 123 -13.40 -10.05 -0.94
C GLY A 123 -13.74 -8.69 -0.31
N ILE A 124 -14.87 -8.65 0.40
CA ILE A 124 -15.40 -7.41 0.99
C ILE A 124 -14.46 -6.89 2.08
N GLY A 125 -13.88 -7.77 2.91
CA GLY A 125 -12.91 -7.34 3.91
C GLY A 125 -11.64 -6.78 3.27
N GLY A 126 -11.12 -7.38 2.19
CA GLY A 126 -10.00 -6.82 1.43
C GLY A 126 -10.29 -5.41 0.89
N PHE A 127 -11.49 -5.19 0.34
CA PHE A 127 -11.95 -3.86 -0.07
C PHE A 127 -11.98 -2.86 1.09
N VAL A 128 -12.67 -3.21 2.20
CA VAL A 128 -12.83 -2.32 3.36
C VAL A 128 -11.48 -2.02 4.03
N GLY A 129 -10.64 -3.04 4.24
CA GLY A 129 -9.33 -2.89 4.85
C GLY A 129 -8.44 -1.94 4.05
N ASN A 130 -8.43 -2.08 2.72
CA ASN A 130 -7.65 -1.21 1.85
C ASN A 130 -8.23 0.20 1.74
N MET A 131 -9.56 0.36 1.81
CA MET A 131 -10.18 1.68 1.92
C MET A 131 -9.75 2.40 3.21
N VAL A 132 -9.75 1.70 4.36
CA VAL A 132 -9.30 2.24 5.65
C VAL A 132 -7.82 2.61 5.60
N MET A 133 -6.96 1.74 5.07
CA MET A 133 -5.54 2.04 4.85
C MET A 133 -5.37 3.27 3.95
N GLY A 134 -6.18 3.40 2.89
CA GLY A 134 -6.24 4.57 2.02
C GLY A 134 -6.51 5.86 2.79
N VAL A 135 -7.52 5.87 3.67
CA VAL A 135 -7.84 7.04 4.52
C VAL A 135 -6.64 7.43 5.39
N VAL A 136 -6.03 6.46 6.06
CA VAL A 136 -4.86 6.70 6.93
C VAL A 136 -3.70 7.26 6.10
N PHE A 137 -3.44 6.69 4.92
CA PHE A 137 -2.32 7.10 4.07
C PHE A 137 -2.53 8.48 3.46
N VAL A 138 -3.74 8.82 3.04
CA VAL A 138 -4.09 10.18 2.59
C VAL A 138 -3.86 11.19 3.72
N TYR A 139 -4.31 10.87 4.93
CA TYR A 139 -4.12 11.73 6.10
C TYR A 139 -2.63 11.95 6.40
N LEU A 140 -1.84 10.88 6.45
CA LEU A 140 -0.40 10.94 6.70
C LEU A 140 0.35 11.66 5.56
N TYR A 141 -0.04 11.45 4.31
CA TYR A 141 0.50 12.17 3.16
C TYR A 141 0.27 13.68 3.31
N ARG A 142 -0.96 14.10 3.61
CA ARG A 142 -1.29 15.51 3.82
C ARG A 142 -0.54 16.10 5.02
N ARG A 143 -0.33 15.31 6.08
CA ARG A 143 0.42 15.73 7.28
C ARG A 143 1.91 15.90 7.03
N TRP A 144 2.52 15.01 6.26
CA TRP A 144 3.97 14.98 6.02
C TRP A 144 4.40 15.65 4.73
N GLY A 145 3.48 15.83 3.77
CA GLY A 145 3.74 16.33 2.43
C GLY A 145 4.62 15.40 1.59
N ARG A 146 4.67 14.09 1.92
CA ARG A 146 5.62 13.15 1.33
C ARG A 146 5.07 11.73 1.25
N VAL A 147 5.26 11.08 0.10
CA VAL A 147 4.93 9.66 -0.08
C VAL A 147 6.02 8.71 0.39
N GLY A 148 7.27 9.18 0.60
CA GLY A 148 8.40 8.35 1.02
C GLY A 148 8.10 7.40 2.20
N PRO A 149 7.60 7.90 3.35
CA PRO A 149 7.22 7.04 4.47
C PRO A 149 6.12 6.02 4.14
N LEU A 150 5.19 6.39 3.24
CA LEU A 150 4.07 5.53 2.86
C LEU A 150 4.54 4.39 1.96
N VAL A 151 5.46 4.68 1.03
CA VAL A 151 6.11 3.65 0.20
C VAL A 151 6.82 2.64 1.08
N VAL A 152 7.56 3.10 2.09
CA VAL A 152 8.21 2.19 3.07
C VAL A 152 7.17 1.37 3.81
N ALA A 153 6.12 2.02 4.35
CA ALA A 153 5.11 1.32 5.12
C ALA A 153 4.44 0.22 4.30
N HIS A 154 3.99 0.56 3.09
CA HIS A 154 3.35 -0.37 2.18
C HIS A 154 4.32 -1.48 1.72
N SER A 155 5.57 -1.15 1.37
CA SER A 155 6.59 -2.17 1.05
C SER A 155 6.71 -3.20 2.17
N LEU A 156 6.77 -2.77 3.43
CA LEU A 156 6.92 -3.67 4.57
C LEU A 156 5.67 -4.53 4.80
N LEU A 157 4.47 -3.96 4.59
CA LEU A 157 3.21 -4.71 4.64
C LEU A 157 3.17 -5.81 3.58
N ASP A 158 3.49 -5.45 2.33
CA ASP A 158 3.52 -6.39 1.20
C ASP A 158 4.61 -7.45 1.36
N ILE A 159 5.81 -7.08 1.82
CA ILE A 159 6.88 -8.04 2.13
C ILE A 159 6.40 -9.01 3.21
N GLY A 160 5.79 -8.49 4.28
CA GLY A 160 5.21 -9.31 5.34
C GLY A 160 4.14 -10.27 4.83
N ALA A 161 3.27 -9.82 3.94
CA ALA A 161 2.25 -10.65 3.32
C ALA A 161 2.84 -11.70 2.37
N PHE A 162 3.70 -11.30 1.43
CA PHE A 162 4.23 -12.17 0.38
C PHE A 162 5.26 -13.17 0.93
N VAL A 163 6.31 -12.66 1.58
CA VAL A 163 7.40 -13.49 2.12
C VAL A 163 6.92 -14.23 3.37
N GLY A 164 6.19 -13.56 4.26
CA GLY A 164 5.66 -14.19 5.46
C GLY A 164 4.71 -15.34 5.15
N TYR A 165 3.81 -15.17 4.17
CA TYR A 165 2.98 -16.28 3.70
C TYR A 165 3.82 -17.42 3.12
N GLY A 166 4.75 -17.13 2.21
CA GLY A 166 5.61 -18.17 1.61
C GLY A 166 6.47 -18.93 2.63
N LEU A 167 6.80 -18.32 3.77
CA LEU A 167 7.56 -18.96 4.85
C LEU A 167 6.70 -19.75 5.83
N LEU A 168 5.46 -19.33 6.08
CA LEU A 168 4.60 -19.83 7.17
C LEU A 168 3.43 -20.71 6.69
N ALA A 169 2.98 -20.57 5.45
CA ALA A 169 1.89 -21.35 4.89
C ALA A 169 2.18 -22.86 5.02
N GLY A 170 1.23 -23.60 5.59
CA GLY A 170 1.37 -25.04 5.85
C GLY A 170 2.28 -25.40 7.03
N LYS A 171 2.84 -24.42 7.74
CA LYS A 171 3.66 -24.62 8.96
C LYS A 171 3.01 -24.10 10.24
N VAL A 172 1.93 -23.33 10.12
CA VAL A 172 1.17 -22.78 11.25
C VAL A 172 -0.33 -22.97 11.02
N ASP A 173 -1.06 -23.31 12.08
CA ASP A 173 -2.46 -23.71 11.98
C ASP A 173 -3.44 -22.53 11.81
N TRP A 174 -3.00 -21.32 12.13
CA TRP A 174 -3.83 -20.12 12.08
C TRP A 174 -3.86 -19.44 10.71
N LEU A 175 -2.93 -19.78 9.80
CA LEU A 175 -2.81 -19.16 8.48
C LEU A 175 -3.61 -19.96 7.44
N PRO A 176 -4.67 -19.38 6.84
CA PRO A 176 -5.42 -20.05 5.77
C PRO A 176 -4.57 -20.37 4.55
N THR A 177 -4.67 -21.60 4.02
CA THR A 177 -3.99 -22.04 2.79
C THR A 177 -4.92 -22.63 1.73
N ALA A 178 -6.20 -22.84 2.09
CA ALA A 178 -7.30 -23.22 1.22
C ALA A 178 -8.60 -22.56 1.74
#